data_AF-A0A7D5ZAH1-F1
#
_entry.id   AF-A0A7D5ZAH1-F1
#
_cell.length_a   1.000
_cell.length_b   1.000
_cell.length_c   1.000
_cell.angle_alpha   90.00
_cell.angle_beta   90.00
_cell.angle_gamma   90.00
#
_symmetry.space_group_name_H-M   'P 1'
#
loop_
_entity.id
_entity.type
_entity.pdbx_description
1 polymer ?
#
loop_
_entity_poly.entity_id
_entity_poly.type
_entity_poly.pdbx_seq_one_letter_code
_entity_poly.pdbx_strand_id
1 'polypeptide(L)'
;MKAAIAALVTWAFAITLLAGGGGGDADGRFTSGHVMIGLALVCTCLIGLVASILRQIQNTYTPREHALWPGTAAVLGAVGIVWGLVLIAVHSRPSQLSAAFVLIGLGLICWSILSKVLLLALVWRRTATLANRVPLIPVGTALLCLFLAAFLFESGESAVLVAARVLIGLGAICFSLYSIVSILESGTSGARNGASGAAGTEAPSRDTRARE
;
A
#
# COMPACT_ATOMS: atom_id res chain seq x y z
N MET A 1 -12.66 -17.33 5.87
CA MET A 1 -14.05 -17.27 5.35
C MET A 1 -14.69 -15.90 5.49
N LYS A 2 -14.77 -15.28 6.68
CA LYS A 2 -15.47 -13.99 6.89
C LYS A 2 -15.00 -12.83 5.98
N ALA A 3 -13.70 -12.67 5.78
CA ALA A 3 -13.15 -11.62 4.90
C ALA A 3 -13.49 -11.83 3.41
N ALA A 4 -13.48 -13.09 2.95
CA ALA A 4 -13.86 -13.43 1.58
C ALA A 4 -15.34 -13.17 1.30
N ILE A 5 -16.21 -13.44 2.29
CA ILE A 5 -17.65 -13.13 2.20
C ILE A 5 -17.86 -11.61 2.08
N ALA A 6 -17.16 -10.81 2.89
CA ALA A 6 -17.23 -9.36 2.78
C ALA A 6 -16.78 -8.84 1.41
N ALA A 7 -15.72 -9.42 0.82
CA ALA A 7 -15.29 -9.06 -0.54
C ALA A 7 -16.32 -9.46 -1.61
N LEU A 8 -16.95 -10.63 -1.48
CA LEU A 8 -18.02 -11.04 -2.38
C LEU A 8 -19.23 -10.11 -2.28
N VAL A 9 -19.57 -9.65 -1.07
CA VAL A 9 -20.63 -8.65 -0.86
C VAL A 9 -20.26 -7.32 -1.52
N THR A 10 -19.01 -6.86 -1.39
CA THR A 10 -18.58 -5.61 -2.08
C THR A 10 -18.59 -5.75 -3.60
N TRP A 11 -18.23 -6.92 -4.13
CA TRP A 11 -18.31 -7.20 -5.57
C TRP A 11 -19.76 -7.26 -6.04
N ALA A 12 -20.65 -7.94 -5.29
CA ALA A 12 -22.07 -7.99 -5.61
C ALA A 12 -22.70 -6.59 -5.58
N PHE A 13 -22.32 -5.74 -4.62
CA PHE A 13 -22.76 -4.35 -4.52
C PHE A 13 -22.22 -3.47 -5.66
N ALA A 14 -20.94 -3.63 -6.01
CA ALA A 14 -20.34 -2.93 -7.15
C ALA A 14 -21.00 -3.34 -8.48
N ILE A 15 -21.27 -4.63 -8.67
CA ILE A 15 -21.95 -5.15 -9.86
C ILE A 15 -23.41 -4.66 -9.90
N THR A 16 -24.13 -4.64 -8.78
CA THR A 16 -25.51 -4.11 -8.76
C THR A 16 -25.57 -2.61 -9.03
N LEU A 17 -24.61 -1.83 -8.52
CA LEU A 17 -24.46 -0.42 -8.88
C LEU A 17 -24.16 -0.22 -10.37
N LEU A 18 -23.34 -1.09 -10.96
CA LEU A 18 -22.97 -1.02 -12.37
C LEU A 18 -24.10 -1.51 -13.30
N ALA A 19 -24.83 -2.55 -12.89
CA ALA A 19 -25.94 -3.17 -13.63
C ALA A 19 -27.25 -2.37 -13.53
N GLY A 20 -27.46 -1.61 -12.45
CA GLY A 20 -28.59 -0.68 -12.26
C GLY A 20 -28.51 0.59 -13.11
N GLY A 21 -27.89 0.49 -14.30
CA GLY A 21 -27.68 1.56 -15.26
C GLY A 21 -26.42 2.38 -14.96
N GLY A 22 -25.30 2.00 -15.59
CA GLY A 22 -24.09 2.82 -15.74
C GLY A 22 -24.29 4.10 -16.56
N GLY A 23 -25.46 4.74 -16.50
CA GLY A 23 -25.85 5.91 -17.27
C GLY A 23 -27.37 6.06 -17.29
N GLY A 24 -27.93 6.79 -16.34
CA GLY A 24 -29.37 7.06 -16.27
C GLY A 24 -29.73 7.74 -14.95
N ASP A 25 -29.76 9.07 -15.02
CA ASP A 25 -30.15 10.03 -13.98
C ASP A 25 -29.18 10.23 -12.78
N ALA A 26 -28.78 11.50 -12.59
CA ALA A 26 -27.87 12.06 -11.58
C ALA A 26 -26.37 11.65 -11.62
N ASP A 27 -25.49 12.63 -11.89
CA ASP A 27 -24.01 12.54 -11.91
C ASP A 27 -23.35 11.75 -10.76
N GLY A 28 -24.00 11.62 -9.59
CA GLY A 28 -23.45 10.92 -8.43
C GLY A 28 -23.37 9.39 -8.53
N ARG A 29 -24.23 8.75 -9.35
CA ARG A 29 -24.27 7.28 -9.46
C ARG A 29 -23.12 6.72 -10.30
N PHE A 30 -22.62 7.49 -11.27
CA PHE A 30 -21.48 7.11 -12.10
C PHE A 30 -20.17 7.11 -11.28
N THR A 31 -19.90 8.18 -10.53
CA THR A 31 -18.69 8.30 -9.69
C THR A 31 -18.66 7.23 -8.60
N SER A 32 -19.77 7.01 -7.89
CA SER A 32 -19.85 6.00 -6.82
C SER A 32 -19.67 4.58 -7.32
N GLY A 33 -20.24 4.21 -8.48
CA GLY A 33 -20.02 2.89 -9.07
C GLY A 33 -18.55 2.60 -9.37
N HIS A 34 -17.86 3.53 -10.01
CA HIS A 34 -16.44 3.39 -10.36
C HIS A 34 -15.53 3.35 -9.12
N VAL A 35 -15.80 4.18 -8.12
CA VAL A 35 -15.04 4.15 -6.86
C VAL A 35 -15.28 2.84 -6.10
N MET A 36 -16.51 2.31 -6.09
CA MET A 36 -16.82 1.03 -5.46
C MET A 36 -16.11 -0.14 -6.14
N ILE A 37 -15.95 -0.11 -7.47
CA ILE A 37 -15.12 -1.10 -8.19
C ILE A 37 -13.66 -1.00 -7.72
N GLY A 38 -13.12 0.22 -7.61
CA GLY A 38 -11.77 0.44 -7.09
C GLY A 38 -11.57 -0.10 -5.67
N LEU A 39 -12.53 0.16 -4.78
CA LEU A 39 -12.51 -0.36 -3.41
C LEU A 39 -12.63 -1.89 -3.38
N ALA A 40 -13.48 -2.48 -4.20
CA ALA A 40 -13.60 -3.94 -4.31
C ALA A 40 -12.26 -4.57 -4.74
N LEU A 41 -11.58 -3.99 -5.73
CA LEU A 41 -10.25 -4.44 -6.16
C LEU A 41 -9.21 -4.34 -5.05
N VAL A 42 -9.17 -3.21 -4.31
CA VAL A 42 -8.25 -3.04 -3.17
C VAL A 42 -8.55 -4.04 -2.06
N CYS A 43 -9.82 -4.27 -1.73
CA CYS A 43 -10.23 -5.28 -0.74
C CYS A 43 -9.78 -6.69 -1.16
N THR A 44 -9.96 -7.07 -2.43
CA THR A 44 -9.48 -8.36 -2.94
C THR A 44 -7.95 -8.45 -2.90
N CYS A 45 -7.24 -7.38 -3.26
CA CYS A 45 -5.77 -7.26 -3.14
C CYS A 45 -5.32 -7.52 -1.69
N LEU A 46 -5.92 -6.85 -0.71
CA LEU A 46 -5.59 -6.99 0.71
C LEU A 46 -5.91 -8.38 1.27
N ILE A 47 -7.03 -8.98 0.89
CA ILE A 47 -7.39 -10.34 1.34
C ILE A 47 -6.43 -11.37 0.76
N GLY A 48 -6.08 -11.25 -0.53
CA GLY A 48 -5.07 -12.09 -1.17
C GLY A 48 -3.71 -11.99 -0.48
N LEU A 49 -3.31 -10.77 -0.11
CA LEU A 49 -2.09 -10.51 0.65
C LEU A 49 -2.11 -11.19 2.03
N VAL A 50 -3.16 -10.98 2.83
CA VAL A 50 -3.28 -11.60 4.16
C VAL A 50 -3.31 -13.12 4.05
N ALA A 51 -4.05 -13.67 3.09
CA ALA A 51 -4.07 -15.11 2.84
C ALA A 51 -2.67 -15.64 2.48
N SER A 52 -1.88 -14.87 1.74
CA SER A 52 -0.50 -15.24 1.42
C SER A 52 0.40 -15.27 2.65
N ILE A 53 0.29 -14.28 3.54
CA ILE A 53 1.06 -14.22 4.79
C ILE A 53 0.67 -15.37 5.73
N LEU A 54 -0.63 -15.65 5.88
CA LEU A 54 -1.10 -16.73 6.76
C LEU A 54 -0.59 -18.10 6.32
N ARG A 55 -0.64 -18.38 5.01
CA ARG A 55 -0.07 -19.62 4.47
C ARG A 55 1.45 -19.69 4.66
N GLN A 56 2.16 -18.55 4.68
CA GLN A 56 3.61 -18.50 4.91
C GLN A 56 3.91 -18.88 6.35
N ILE A 57 3.14 -18.37 7.31
CA ILE A 57 3.27 -18.70 8.73
C ILE A 57 2.93 -20.17 9.00
N GLN A 58 1.92 -20.73 8.32
CA GLN A 58 1.50 -22.13 8.46
C GLN A 58 2.42 -23.14 7.73
N ASN A 59 3.44 -22.66 7.01
CA ASN A 59 4.40 -23.48 6.25
C ASN A 59 3.77 -24.51 5.28
N THR A 60 2.54 -24.27 4.81
CA THR A 60 1.81 -25.16 3.88
C THR A 60 2.11 -24.81 2.41
N TYR A 61 3.19 -24.09 2.13
CA TYR A 61 3.47 -23.55 0.79
C TYR A 61 4.20 -24.53 -0.13
N THR A 62 3.68 -24.73 -1.34
CA THR A 62 4.47 -25.26 -2.46
C THR A 62 5.32 -24.14 -3.10
N PRO A 63 6.51 -24.46 -3.64
CA PRO A 63 7.44 -23.48 -4.20
C PRO A 63 7.02 -22.91 -5.57
N ARG A 64 5.77 -23.05 -6.01
CA ARG A 64 5.24 -22.30 -7.17
C ARG A 64 4.14 -21.33 -6.76
N GLU A 65 3.33 -21.70 -5.78
CA GLU A 65 2.26 -20.86 -5.25
C GLU A 65 2.78 -19.61 -4.53
N HIS A 66 4.00 -19.66 -3.97
CA HIS A 66 4.59 -18.55 -3.22
C HIS A 66 4.66 -17.21 -3.98
N ALA A 67 4.87 -17.21 -5.29
CA ALA A 67 4.93 -15.99 -6.12
C ALA A 67 3.62 -15.72 -6.87
N LEU A 68 2.86 -16.77 -7.18
CA LEU A 68 1.59 -16.66 -7.92
C LEU A 68 0.52 -15.90 -7.12
N TRP A 69 0.38 -16.16 -5.82
CA TRP A 69 -0.63 -15.50 -4.97
C TRP A 69 -0.40 -13.99 -4.78
N PRO A 70 0.80 -13.52 -4.39
CA PRO A 70 1.08 -12.08 -4.35
C PRO A 70 1.16 -11.47 -5.76
N GLY A 71 1.58 -12.25 -6.77
CA GLY A 71 1.60 -11.81 -8.17
C GLY A 71 0.19 -11.51 -8.72
N THR A 72 -0.80 -12.36 -8.44
CA THR A 72 -2.19 -12.10 -8.86
C THR A 72 -2.79 -10.89 -8.16
N ALA A 73 -2.46 -10.68 -6.87
CA ALA A 73 -2.84 -9.45 -6.15
C ALA A 73 -2.21 -8.19 -6.80
N ALA A 74 -0.96 -8.28 -7.25
CA ALA A 74 -0.29 -7.20 -7.98
C ALA A 74 -0.92 -6.91 -9.35
N VAL A 75 -1.29 -7.96 -10.09
CA VAL A 75 -2.01 -7.81 -11.36
C VAL A 75 -3.35 -7.11 -11.13
N LEU A 76 -4.11 -7.49 -10.11
CA LEU A 76 -5.39 -6.83 -9.79
C LEU A 76 -5.22 -5.34 -9.44
N GLY A 77 -4.17 -4.99 -8.70
CA GLY A 77 -3.82 -3.59 -8.42
C GLY A 77 -3.47 -2.80 -9.69
N ALA A 78 -2.67 -3.39 -10.58
CA ALA A 78 -2.32 -2.79 -11.87
C ALA A 78 -3.55 -2.62 -12.77
N VAL A 79 -4.47 -3.59 -12.79
CA VAL A 79 -5.75 -3.47 -13.52
C VAL A 79 -6.55 -2.27 -13.02
N GLY A 80 -6.57 -2.00 -11.71
CA GLY A 80 -7.21 -0.80 -11.15
C GLY A 80 -6.59 0.51 -11.66
N ILE A 81 -5.26 0.58 -11.76
CA ILE A 81 -4.55 1.74 -12.31
C ILE A 81 -4.89 1.92 -13.80
N VAL A 82 -4.84 0.83 -14.59
CA VAL A 82 -5.17 0.86 -16.01
C VAL A 82 -6.62 1.28 -16.22
N TRP A 83 -7.55 0.78 -15.40
CA TRP A 83 -8.96 1.17 -15.45
C TRP A 83 -9.15 2.67 -15.18
N GLY A 84 -8.47 3.21 -14.17
CA GLY A 84 -8.44 4.65 -13.92
C GLY A 84 -7.87 5.45 -15.09
N LEU A 85 -6.81 4.97 -15.74
CA LEU A 85 -6.21 5.63 -16.91
C LEU A 85 -7.14 5.62 -18.13
N VAL A 86 -7.86 4.51 -18.36
CA VAL A 86 -8.87 4.42 -19.42
C VAL A 86 -10.01 5.43 -19.18
N LEU A 87 -10.44 5.63 -17.94
CA LEU A 87 -11.45 6.64 -17.60
C LEU A 87 -11.00 8.07 -17.87
N ILE A 88 -9.71 8.37 -17.67
CA ILE A 88 -9.14 9.67 -18.06
C ILE A 88 -9.16 9.83 -19.59
N ALA A 89 -8.81 8.78 -20.34
CA ALA A 89 -8.77 8.83 -21.80
C ALA A 89 -10.15 9.01 -22.47
N VAL A 90 -11.22 8.51 -21.85
CA VAL A 90 -12.60 8.56 -22.37
C VAL A 90 -13.40 9.72 -21.71
N HIS A 91 -12.73 10.60 -20.99
CA HIS A 91 -13.37 11.64 -20.19
C HIS A 91 -14.19 12.62 -21.03
N SER A 92 -15.48 12.76 -20.72
CA SER A 92 -16.40 13.72 -21.37
C SER A 92 -17.04 14.71 -20.38
N ARG A 93 -17.03 14.41 -19.08
CA ARG A 93 -17.70 15.19 -18.02
C ARG A 93 -16.86 15.25 -16.75
N PRO A 94 -16.73 16.41 -16.08
CA PRO A 94 -15.84 16.60 -14.93
C PRO A 94 -16.03 15.62 -13.76
N SER A 95 -17.25 15.13 -13.54
CA SER A 95 -17.58 14.07 -12.56
C SER A 95 -16.87 12.73 -12.83
N GLN A 96 -16.45 12.47 -14.06
CA GLN A 96 -15.67 11.29 -14.44
C GLN A 96 -14.18 11.46 -14.12
N LEU A 97 -13.65 12.70 -14.14
CA LEU A 97 -12.25 13.01 -13.83
C LEU A 97 -11.99 12.75 -12.35
N SER A 98 -12.91 13.16 -11.48
CA SER A 98 -12.81 12.93 -10.04
C SER A 98 -12.81 11.43 -9.70
N ALA A 99 -13.69 10.64 -10.34
CA ALA A 99 -13.70 9.19 -10.19
C ALA A 99 -12.39 8.54 -10.65
N ALA A 100 -11.84 8.99 -11.78
CA ALA A 100 -10.65 8.43 -12.38
C ALA A 100 -9.39 8.67 -11.52
N PHE A 101 -9.20 9.89 -10.99
CA PHE A 101 -8.08 10.17 -10.09
C PHE A 101 -8.14 9.37 -8.80
N VAL A 102 -9.33 9.20 -8.21
CA VAL A 102 -9.51 8.37 -7.01
C VAL A 102 -9.13 6.92 -7.29
N LEU A 103 -9.55 6.36 -8.43
CA LEU A 103 -9.18 5.02 -8.87
C LEU A 103 -7.68 4.83 -9.06
N ILE A 104 -7.01 5.80 -9.69
CA ILE A 104 -5.56 5.79 -9.85
C ILE A 104 -4.87 5.83 -8.47
N GLY A 105 -5.31 6.69 -7.55
CA GLY A 105 -4.80 6.74 -6.18
C GLY A 105 -4.95 5.41 -5.44
N LEU A 106 -6.14 4.80 -5.49
CA LEU A 106 -6.41 3.48 -4.90
C LEU A 106 -5.48 2.40 -5.46
N GLY A 107 -5.25 2.40 -6.78
CA GLY A 107 -4.34 1.46 -7.44
C GLY A 107 -2.88 1.65 -7.00
N LEU A 108 -2.41 2.90 -6.93
CA LEU A 108 -1.06 3.24 -6.44
C LEU A 108 -0.83 2.80 -4.99
N ILE A 109 -1.85 2.91 -4.13
CA ILE A 109 -1.76 2.41 -2.76
C ILE A 109 -1.59 0.89 -2.72
N CYS A 110 -2.38 0.12 -3.48
CA CYS A 110 -2.25 -1.34 -3.49
C CYS A 110 -0.83 -1.74 -3.95
N TRP A 111 -0.26 -1.07 -4.97
CA TRP A 111 1.13 -1.31 -5.40
C TRP A 111 2.16 -1.00 -4.31
N SER A 112 2.00 0.10 -3.58
CA SER A 112 2.88 0.51 -2.49
C SER A 112 2.87 -0.50 -1.32
N ILE A 113 1.68 -0.98 -0.94
CA ILE A 113 1.53 -2.00 0.13
C ILE A 113 2.08 -3.34 -0.32
N LEU A 114 1.79 -3.77 -1.55
CA LEU A 114 2.32 -5.01 -2.15
C LEU A 114 3.85 -5.04 -2.13
N SER A 115 4.49 -3.93 -2.51
CA SER A 115 5.95 -3.82 -2.53
C SER A 115 6.56 -4.06 -1.15
N LYS A 116 5.96 -3.54 -0.07
CA LYS A 116 6.46 -3.73 1.31
C LYS A 116 6.24 -5.15 1.82
N VAL A 117 5.06 -5.71 1.57
CA VAL A 117 4.72 -7.08 2.00
C VAL A 117 5.59 -8.12 1.29
N LEU A 118 5.86 -7.93 0.00
CA LEU A 118 6.73 -8.81 -0.77
C LEU A 118 8.17 -8.81 -0.24
N LEU A 119 8.67 -7.64 0.16
CA LEU A 119 9.99 -7.51 0.77
C LEU A 119 10.08 -8.20 2.13
N LEU A 120 9.05 -8.05 2.98
CA LEU A 120 9.02 -8.74 4.27
C LEU A 120 9.03 -10.28 4.07
N ALA A 121 8.27 -10.76 3.09
CA ALA A 121 8.26 -12.18 2.72
C ALA A 121 9.63 -12.68 2.21
N LEU A 122 10.36 -11.84 1.45
CA LEU A 122 11.71 -12.16 0.96
C LEU A 122 12.76 -12.11 2.08
N VAL A 123 12.70 -11.11 2.97
CA VAL A 123 13.59 -10.98 4.15
C VAL A 123 13.46 -12.19 5.08
N TRP A 124 12.24 -12.64 5.35
CA TRP A 124 11.99 -13.81 6.19
C TRP A 124 12.57 -15.11 5.60
N ARG A 125 12.85 -15.14 4.28
CA ARG A 125 13.37 -16.30 3.55
C ARG A 125 14.88 -16.29 3.27
N ARG A 126 15.66 -15.35 3.84
CA ARG A 126 17.14 -15.32 3.74
C ARG A 126 17.67 -15.51 2.30
N THR A 127 17.03 -14.89 1.31
CA THR A 127 17.57 -14.84 -0.06
C THR A 127 17.78 -13.39 -0.48
N ALA A 128 19.07 -13.07 -0.64
CA ALA A 128 19.66 -11.95 -1.37
C ALA A 128 19.97 -10.63 -0.63
N THR A 129 21.26 -10.32 -0.72
CA THR A 129 22.00 -9.08 -0.52
C THR A 129 21.56 -7.96 -1.48
N LEU A 130 20.37 -7.39 -1.30
CA LEU A 130 19.90 -6.19 -2.05
C LEU A 130 19.55 -5.02 -1.11
N ALA A 131 20.37 -4.81 -0.08
CA ALA A 131 20.10 -3.90 1.04
C ALA A 131 20.04 -2.39 0.70
N ASN A 132 20.21 -1.93 -0.55
CA ASN A 132 20.51 -0.49 -0.80
C ASN A 132 19.66 0.26 -1.84
N ARG A 133 18.62 -0.34 -2.46
CA ARG A 133 17.81 0.35 -3.50
C ARG A 133 16.29 0.25 -3.32
N VAL A 134 15.87 -0.42 -2.28
CA VAL A 134 14.50 -0.87 -2.09
C VAL A 134 13.52 0.16 -1.49
N PRO A 135 13.91 1.17 -0.68
CA PRO A 135 12.92 2.04 -0.01
C PRO A 135 12.42 3.21 -0.86
N LEU A 136 12.88 3.38 -2.10
CA LEU A 136 12.50 4.55 -2.92
C LEU A 136 11.14 4.40 -3.60
N ILE A 137 10.68 3.17 -3.86
CA ILE A 137 9.43 2.92 -4.60
C ILE A 137 8.19 3.47 -3.84
N PRO A 138 8.02 3.25 -2.52
CA PRO A 138 6.88 3.80 -1.78
C PRO A 138 6.89 5.33 -1.68
N VAL A 139 8.07 5.94 -1.52
CA VAL A 139 8.22 7.41 -1.49
C VAL A 139 7.84 8.00 -2.84
N GLY A 140 8.26 7.37 -3.94
CA GLY A 140 7.87 7.78 -5.29
C GLY A 140 6.35 7.75 -5.50
N THR A 141 5.66 6.70 -5.04
CA THR A 141 4.20 6.63 -5.14
C THR A 141 3.49 7.69 -4.28
N ALA A 142 4.00 7.98 -3.08
CA ALA A 142 3.43 8.99 -2.20
C ALA A 142 3.59 10.41 -2.78
N LEU A 143 4.79 10.73 -3.29
CA LEU A 143 5.07 11.99 -3.96
C LEU A 143 4.22 12.16 -5.22
N LEU A 144 4.02 11.09 -6.01
CA LEU A 144 3.15 11.12 -7.17
C LEU A 144 1.69 11.45 -6.79
N CYS A 145 1.15 10.82 -5.74
CA CYS A 145 -0.20 11.12 -5.24
C CYS A 145 -0.34 12.57 -4.74
N LEU A 146 0.65 13.08 -4.00
CA LEU A 146 0.63 14.46 -3.51
C LEU A 146 0.81 15.48 -4.63
N PHE A 147 1.64 15.17 -5.62
CA PHE A 147 1.83 15.99 -6.81
C PHE A 147 0.53 16.08 -7.63
N LEU A 148 -0.11 14.94 -7.90
CA LEU A 148 -1.43 14.89 -8.55
C LEU A 148 -2.45 15.73 -7.77
N ALA A 149 -2.50 15.61 -6.44
CA ALA A 149 -3.41 16.40 -5.62
C ALA A 149 -3.18 17.92 -5.76
N ALA A 150 -1.93 18.37 -5.83
CA ALA A 150 -1.59 19.78 -6.02
C ALA A 150 -2.07 20.29 -7.40
N PHE A 151 -1.89 19.50 -8.46
CA PHE A 151 -2.43 19.81 -9.79
C PHE A 151 -3.96 19.90 -9.80
N LEU A 152 -4.65 19.01 -9.09
CA LEU A 152 -6.12 19.08 -8.98
C LEU A 152 -6.57 20.32 -8.20
N PHE A 153 -5.81 20.76 -7.20
CA PHE A 153 -6.14 21.98 -6.46
C PHE A 153 -6.02 23.23 -7.33
N GLU A 154 -5.00 23.27 -8.19
CA GLU A 154 -4.79 24.35 -9.16
C GLU A 154 -5.88 24.40 -10.25
N SER A 155 -6.45 23.24 -10.62
CA SER A 155 -7.52 23.17 -11.62
C SER A 155 -8.79 23.94 -11.24
N GLY A 156 -8.97 24.28 -9.95
CA GLY A 156 -10.01 25.20 -9.46
C GLY A 156 -11.46 24.70 -9.58
N GLU A 157 -11.69 23.53 -10.15
CA GLU A 157 -13.03 23.03 -10.45
C GLU A 157 -13.62 22.23 -9.27
N SER A 158 -14.82 22.59 -8.84
CA SER A 158 -15.42 22.06 -7.61
C SER A 158 -15.65 20.54 -7.64
N ALA A 159 -15.84 19.94 -8.81
CA ALA A 159 -16.06 18.51 -8.97
C ALA A 159 -14.82 17.66 -8.67
N VAL A 160 -13.60 18.17 -8.93
CA VAL A 160 -12.33 17.47 -8.69
C VAL A 160 -11.73 17.74 -7.31
N LEU A 161 -12.22 18.75 -6.58
CA LEU A 161 -11.76 19.03 -5.21
C LEU A 161 -11.96 17.84 -4.25
N VAL A 162 -13.05 17.09 -4.40
CA VAL A 162 -13.28 15.87 -3.61
C VAL A 162 -12.17 14.85 -3.84
N ALA A 163 -11.80 14.63 -5.12
CA ALA A 163 -10.71 13.72 -5.47
C ALA A 163 -9.36 14.22 -4.95
N ALA A 164 -9.10 15.53 -4.99
CA ALA A 164 -7.88 16.11 -4.44
C ALA A 164 -7.73 15.82 -2.94
N ARG A 165 -8.78 16.01 -2.15
CA ARG A 165 -8.77 15.72 -0.70
C ARG A 165 -8.52 14.24 -0.41
N VAL A 166 -9.11 13.35 -1.20
CA VAL A 166 -8.89 11.91 -1.09
C VAL A 166 -7.43 11.57 -1.40
N LEU A 167 -6.83 12.12 -2.47
CA LEU A 167 -5.42 11.89 -2.80
C LEU A 167 -4.45 12.42 -1.72
N ILE A 168 -4.76 13.56 -1.10
CA ILE A 168 -3.95 14.09 0.03
C ILE A 168 -3.97 13.11 1.20
N GLY A 169 -5.16 12.64 1.59
CA GLY A 169 -5.30 11.65 2.66
C GLY A 169 -4.57 10.34 2.32
N LEU A 170 -4.68 9.90 1.08
CA LEU A 170 -4.05 8.69 0.57
C LEU A 170 -2.50 8.79 0.57
N GLY A 171 -1.96 9.95 0.17
CA GLY A 171 -0.53 10.25 0.26
C GLY A 171 -0.01 10.29 1.70
N ALA A 172 -0.77 10.87 2.64
CA ALA A 172 -0.43 10.89 4.05
C ALA A 172 -0.34 9.47 4.64
N ILE A 173 -1.29 8.58 4.29
CA ILE A 173 -1.25 7.17 4.70
C ILE A 173 0.03 6.49 4.19
N CYS A 174 0.40 6.66 2.92
CA CYS A 174 1.65 6.09 2.39
C CYS A 174 2.89 6.56 3.16
N PHE A 175 2.95 7.85 3.49
CA PHE A 175 4.05 8.45 4.25
C PHE A 175 4.11 7.91 5.69
N SER A 176 2.98 7.88 6.41
CA SER A 176 2.91 7.30 7.76
C SER A 176 3.40 5.84 7.77
N LEU A 177 2.95 5.04 6.81
CA LEU A 177 3.36 3.64 6.66
C LEU A 177 4.84 3.50 6.32
N TYR A 178 5.47 4.49 5.66
CA TYR A 178 6.91 4.50 5.41
C TYR A 178 7.69 4.86 6.68
N SER A 179 7.28 5.89 7.40
CA SER A 179 7.91 6.31 8.65
C SER A 179 7.91 5.19 9.71
N ILE A 180 6.80 4.43 9.84
CA ILE A 180 6.74 3.28 10.75
C ILE A 180 7.79 2.22 10.39
N VAL A 181 7.91 1.85 9.11
CA VAL A 181 8.89 0.86 8.66
C VAL A 181 10.33 1.35 8.88
N SER A 182 10.60 2.64 8.63
CA SER A 182 11.92 3.25 8.86
C SER A 182 12.32 3.25 10.35
N ILE A 183 11.37 3.46 11.26
CA ILE A 183 11.61 3.33 12.70
C ILE A 183 11.93 1.88 13.08
N LEU A 184 11.24 0.89 12.51
CA LEU A 184 11.51 -0.52 12.79
C LEU A 184 12.90 -0.97 12.30
N GLU A 185 13.34 -0.44 11.16
CA GLU A 185 14.67 -0.72 10.61
C GLU A 185 15.78 -0.05 11.44
N SER A 186 15.56 1.18 11.91
CA SER A 186 16.54 1.87 12.76
C SER A 186 16.59 1.33 14.19
N GLY A 187 15.45 0.93 14.77
CA GLY A 187 15.37 0.31 16.10
C GLY A 187 16.05 -1.07 16.18
N THR A 188 15.99 -1.87 15.12
CA THR A 188 16.71 -3.16 15.04
C THR A 188 18.22 -2.97 14.81
N SER A 189 18.63 -1.87 14.18
CA SER A 189 20.04 -1.50 14.00
C SER A 189 20.69 -1.00 15.30
N GLY A 190 19.94 -0.28 16.16
CA GLY A 190 20.40 0.20 17.46
C GLY A 190 20.63 -0.90 18.50
N ALA A 191 19.80 -1.94 18.52
CA ALA A 191 19.97 -3.09 19.43
C ALA A 191 21.29 -3.86 19.18
N ARG A 192 21.81 -3.82 17.95
CA ARG A 192 23.09 -4.45 17.61
C ARG A 192 24.32 -3.65 18.08
N ASN A 193 24.18 -2.33 18.22
CA ASN A 193 25.24 -1.45 18.76
C ASN A 193 25.17 -1.32 20.30
N GLY A 194 23.99 -1.47 20.91
CA GLY A 194 23.84 -1.44 22.38
C GLY A 194 24.39 -2.67 23.11
N ALA A 195 24.42 -3.84 22.46
CA ALA A 195 25.04 -5.06 23.01
C ALA A 195 26.58 -5.04 22.96
N SER A 196 27.19 -4.17 22.15
CA SER A 196 28.65 -3.98 22.09
C SER A 196 29.15 -2.91 23.08
N GLY A 197 28.25 -2.11 23.68
CA GLY A 197 28.60 -1.05 24.63
C GLY A 197 28.39 -1.40 26.11
N ALA A 198 27.80 -2.56 26.41
CA ALA A 198 27.51 -3.01 27.77
C ALA A 198 28.45 -4.14 28.27
N ALA A 199 29.60 -4.32 27.61
CA ALA A 199 30.69 -5.22 28.02
C ALA A 199 31.98 -4.44 28.34
N GLY A 200 31.82 -3.30 29.02
CA GLY A 200 32.91 -2.45 29.50
C GLY A 200 32.62 -1.99 30.93
N THR A 201 32.36 -2.94 31.82
CA THR A 201 32.26 -2.71 33.26
C THR A 201 33.65 -2.34 33.77
N GLU A 202 33.99 -1.06 33.82
CA GLU A 202 35.15 -0.60 34.56
C GLU A 202 34.76 -0.53 36.04
N ALA A 203 35.07 -1.61 36.78
CA ALA A 203 35.01 -1.64 38.23
C ALA A 203 36.16 -0.78 38.81
N PRO A 204 35.92 0.07 39.81
CA PRO A 204 37.00 0.82 40.45
C PRO A 204 37.80 -0.13 41.37
N SER A 205 39.02 -0.49 40.96
CA SER A 205 39.96 -1.25 41.79
C SER A 205 40.54 -0.36 42.90
N ARG A 206 40.00 -0.48 44.11
CA ARG A 206 40.77 -0.31 45.35
C ARG A 206 41.48 -1.64 45.62
N ASP A 207 42.80 -1.67 45.67
CA ASP A 207 43.57 -1.93 46.90
C ASP A 207 45.07 -2.21 46.65
N THR A 208 45.85 -1.70 47.58
CA THR A 208 47.26 -1.80 47.99
C THR A 208 48.21 -2.89 47.46
N ARG A 209 49.44 -2.44 47.17
CA ARG A 209 50.77 -3.09 47.36
C ARG A 209 51.81 -1.96 47.37
N ALA A 210 52.67 -1.68 48.35
CA ALA A 210 53.53 -2.50 49.22
C ALA A 210 54.53 -3.40 48.44
N ARG A 211 55.82 -3.09 48.63
CA ARG A 211 57.07 -3.70 48.10
C ARG A 211 57.45 -3.13 46.72
N GLU A 212 58.59 -2.46 46.50
CA GLU A 212 59.91 -2.46 47.15
C GLU A 212 60.49 -1.04 47.25
#